data_AF-A0A430QRF0-F1
#
_entry.id   AF-A0A430QRF0-F1
#
_cell.length_a   1.000
_cell.length_b   1.000
_cell.length_c   1.000
_cell.angle_alpha   90.00
_cell.angle_beta   90.00
_cell.angle_gamma   90.00
#
_symmetry.space_group_name_H-M   'P 1'
#
loop_
_entity.id
_entity.type
_entity.pdbx_description
1 polymer ?
#
loop_
_entity_poly.entity_id
_entity_poly.type
_entity_poly.pdbx_seq_one_letter_code
_entity_poly.pdbx_strand_id
1 'polypeptide(L)'
;RQVNNWHSIPVDPQDFNLFSTLNSGQAFRWIFNSTLNEWHGVINGHLWRLRQMEDSNPVEYYFEKNLGIKLSDVPFDLRDYFRLDMNLSDLVKEWSLKDEWFENRFSKNCQMDTARGLRLLRQDPEETLFSFITSANNNLTRITKLLYFNLSFICKLILSRTSALVEEPFKVADCICLMSLDKLNVVPIDVHMHRVAREKGIPEASCKNMTTKSYDIISKSLSDFWGNYSGWAQTILFYTRMMESKPNK
;
A
#
# COMPACT_ATOMS: atom_id res chain seq x y z
N ARG A 1 12.26 -25.86 28.52
CA ARG A 1 10.98 -25.30 28.02
C ARG A 1 11.32 -24.44 26.82
N GLN A 2 10.85 -24.76 25.61
CA GLN A 2 10.94 -23.82 24.48
C GLN A 2 10.13 -22.59 24.86
N VAL A 3 10.78 -21.42 24.89
CA VAL A 3 10.07 -20.16 25.07
C VAL A 3 9.39 -19.86 23.74
N ASN A 4 8.06 -19.73 23.74
CA ASN A 4 7.36 -19.22 22.56
C ASN A 4 7.69 -17.73 22.43
N ASN A 5 8.53 -17.40 21.45
CA ASN A 5 8.96 -16.03 21.14
C ASN A 5 8.03 -15.34 20.14
N TRP A 6 6.88 -15.95 19.82
CA TRP A 6 5.85 -15.33 18.99
C TRP A 6 4.87 -14.53 19.84
N HIS A 7 4.57 -13.32 19.37
CA HIS A 7 3.71 -12.37 20.02
C HIS A 7 2.62 -11.91 19.07
N SER A 8 1.36 -11.99 19.47
CA SER A 8 0.23 -11.53 18.67
C SER A 8 0.12 -10.01 18.68
N ILE A 9 -0.19 -9.43 17.52
CA ILE A 9 -0.58 -8.04 17.36
C ILE A 9 -2.07 -7.94 17.71
N PRO A 10 -2.48 -7.08 18.67
CA PRO A 10 -3.85 -7.00 19.15
C PRO A 10 -4.75 -6.18 18.21
N VAL A 11 -4.86 -6.61 16.95
CA VAL A 11 -5.70 -6.01 15.92
C VAL A 11 -6.63 -7.07 15.37
N ASP A 12 -7.90 -6.70 15.13
CA ASP A 12 -8.88 -7.61 14.54
C ASP A 12 -8.38 -8.08 13.16
N PRO A 13 -8.44 -9.38 12.83
CA PRO A 13 -8.01 -9.88 11.52
C PRO A 13 -8.78 -9.26 10.33
N GLN A 14 -9.98 -8.71 10.56
CA GLN A 14 -10.72 -7.93 9.55
C GLN A 14 -10.07 -6.57 9.25
N ASP A 15 -9.27 -6.05 10.18
CA ASP A 15 -8.53 -4.79 10.09
C ASP A 15 -7.04 -4.98 9.81
N PHE A 16 -6.54 -6.23 9.85
CA PHE A 16 -5.17 -6.55 9.46
C PHE A 16 -5.02 -7.97 8.93
N ASN A 17 -4.82 -8.06 7.62
CA ASN A 17 -4.44 -9.27 6.91
C ASN A 17 -3.02 -9.11 6.35
N LEU A 18 -2.10 -9.96 6.82
CA LEU A 18 -0.68 -9.89 6.47
C LEU A 18 -0.45 -10.20 4.99
N PHE A 19 -1.14 -11.22 4.46
CA PHE A 19 -0.95 -11.68 3.10
C PHE A 19 -1.37 -10.62 2.08
N SER A 20 -2.59 -10.07 2.22
CA SER A 20 -3.11 -9.04 1.32
C SER A 20 -2.31 -7.74 1.44
N THR A 21 -1.89 -7.38 2.65
CA THR A 21 -1.04 -6.20 2.90
C THR A 21 0.32 -6.34 2.20
N LEU A 22 1.05 -7.44 2.40
CA LEU A 22 2.41 -7.60 1.87
C LEU A 22 2.44 -7.94 0.37
N ASN A 23 1.38 -8.54 -0.18
CA ASN A 23 1.25 -8.84 -1.62
C ASN A 23 0.47 -7.79 -2.42
N SER A 24 0.15 -6.65 -1.82
CA SER A 24 -0.61 -5.57 -2.48
C SER A 24 0.16 -4.79 -3.54
N GLY A 25 1.46 -5.07 -3.71
CA GLY A 25 2.35 -4.30 -4.59
C GLY A 25 2.89 -3.01 -3.96
N GLN A 26 2.66 -2.80 -2.66
CA GLN A 26 3.21 -1.68 -1.91
C GLN A 26 4.69 -1.89 -1.55
N ALA A 27 5.04 -3.08 -1.04
CA ALA A 27 6.37 -3.42 -0.59
C ALA A 27 6.91 -4.65 -1.33
N PHE A 28 8.20 -4.63 -1.66
CA PHE A 28 8.87 -5.69 -2.44
C PHE A 28 9.97 -6.43 -1.66
N ARG A 29 10.21 -6.03 -0.40
CA ARG A 29 11.30 -6.55 0.45
C ARG A 29 10.88 -7.67 1.40
N TRP A 30 9.60 -8.01 1.39
CA TRP A 30 9.07 -9.10 2.21
C TRP A 30 9.17 -10.40 1.44
N ILE A 31 9.90 -11.37 2.00
CA ILE A 31 10.10 -12.69 1.42
C ILE A 31 9.30 -13.69 2.23
N PHE A 32 8.44 -14.45 1.56
CA PHE A 32 7.69 -15.53 2.19
C PHE A 32 8.50 -16.83 2.19
N ASN A 33 8.74 -17.38 3.38
CA ASN A 33 9.34 -18.69 3.59
C ASN A 33 8.21 -19.73 3.74
N SER A 34 7.95 -20.49 2.68
CA SER A 34 6.88 -21.49 2.64
C SER A 34 7.12 -22.69 3.56
N THR A 35 8.38 -23.02 3.87
CA THR A 35 8.72 -24.12 4.79
C THR A 35 8.35 -23.78 6.23
N LEU A 36 8.52 -22.51 6.62
CA LEU A 36 8.23 -22.03 7.97
C LEU A 36 6.83 -21.40 8.09
N ASN A 37 6.18 -21.10 6.96
CA ASN A 37 4.96 -20.29 6.88
C ASN A 37 5.14 -18.89 7.52
N GLU A 38 6.21 -18.21 7.13
CA GLU A 38 6.62 -16.92 7.71
C GLU A 38 7.01 -15.91 6.65
N TRP A 39 6.77 -14.64 6.93
CA TRP A 39 7.26 -13.50 6.19
C TRP A 39 8.49 -12.93 6.87
N HIS A 40 9.57 -12.74 6.10
CA HIS A 40 10.80 -12.11 6.56
C HIS A 40 10.99 -10.78 5.84
N GLY A 41 11.28 -9.72 6.59
CA GLY A 41 11.47 -8.38 6.04
C GLY A 41 12.26 -7.49 6.97
N VAL A 42 12.69 -6.33 6.48
CA VAL A 42 13.48 -5.37 7.26
C VAL A 42 12.70 -4.07 7.41
N ILE A 43 12.58 -3.58 8.63
CA ILE A 43 11.99 -2.27 8.94
C ILE A 43 13.00 -1.52 9.82
N ASN A 44 13.35 -0.29 9.46
CA ASN A 44 14.29 0.55 10.21
C ASN A 44 15.62 -0.15 10.55
N GLY A 45 16.12 -0.99 9.65
CA GLY A 45 17.35 -1.77 9.83
C GLY A 45 17.22 -3.03 10.70
N HIS A 46 16.02 -3.33 11.23
CA HIS A 46 15.75 -4.54 12.01
C HIS A 46 15.09 -5.64 11.17
N LEU A 47 15.60 -6.88 11.29
CA LEU A 47 14.98 -8.06 10.70
C LEU A 47 13.74 -8.46 11.50
N TRP A 48 12.59 -8.52 10.83
CA TRP A 48 11.33 -8.97 11.37
C TRP A 48 10.90 -10.27 10.74
N ARG A 49 10.39 -11.19 11.57
CA ARG A 49 9.68 -12.39 11.12
C ARG A 49 8.23 -12.25 11.55
N LEU A 50 7.32 -12.33 10.61
CA LEU A 50 5.88 -12.21 10.82
C LEU A 50 5.18 -13.47 10.32
N ARG A 51 4.04 -13.81 10.89
CA ARG A 51 3.18 -14.88 10.36
C ARG A 51 1.72 -14.60 10.68
N GLN A 52 0.85 -15.24 9.93
CA GLN A 52 -0.58 -15.30 10.18
C GLN A 52 -1.03 -16.70 9.76
N MET A 53 -1.57 -17.48 10.71
CA MET A 53 -1.88 -18.89 10.48
C MET A 53 -3.06 -19.05 9.51
N GLU A 54 -4.13 -18.30 9.75
CA GLU A 54 -5.28 -18.15 8.88
C GLU A 54 -5.73 -16.68 8.89
N ASP A 55 -6.49 -16.25 7.87
CA ASP A 55 -7.03 -14.88 7.77
C ASP A 55 -7.95 -14.52 8.96
N SER A 56 -8.44 -15.53 9.70
CA SER A 56 -9.25 -15.38 10.91
C SER A 56 -8.42 -15.22 12.19
N ASN A 57 -7.10 -15.37 12.10
CA ASN A 57 -6.19 -15.25 13.24
C ASN A 57 -5.45 -13.90 13.24
N PRO A 58 -5.06 -13.39 14.42
CA PRO A 58 -4.23 -12.20 14.50
C PRO A 58 -2.85 -12.43 13.87
N VAL A 59 -2.27 -11.36 13.34
CA VAL A 59 -0.88 -11.36 12.88
C VAL A 59 0.06 -11.49 14.09
N GLU A 60 1.10 -12.32 13.95
CA GLU A 60 2.10 -12.53 14.99
C GLU A 60 3.49 -12.08 14.50
N TYR A 61 4.32 -11.59 15.43
CA TYR A 61 5.73 -11.28 15.18
C TYR A 61 6.64 -12.10 16.10
N TYR A 62 7.79 -12.49 15.57
CA TYR A 62 8.85 -13.11 16.34
C TYR A 62 9.69 -12.04 17.03
N PHE A 63 9.88 -12.16 18.33
CA PHE A 63 10.79 -11.30 19.09
C PHE A 63 11.54 -12.12 20.14
N GLU A 64 12.86 -12.21 20.00
CA GLU A 64 13.69 -12.86 20.99
C GLU A 64 14.01 -11.88 22.11
N LYS A 65 13.52 -12.18 23.32
CA LYS A 65 13.78 -11.35 24.51
C LYS A 65 15.25 -11.41 24.88
N ASN A 66 16.03 -10.45 24.42
CA ASN A 66 17.32 -10.15 25.02
C ASN A 66 17.08 -9.27 26.26
N LEU A 67 17.43 -9.81 27.43
CA LEU A 67 17.53 -9.10 28.73
C LEU A 67 16.25 -8.42 29.24
N GLY A 68 15.36 -9.18 29.91
CA GLY A 68 14.47 -8.66 30.97
C GLY A 68 13.36 -7.67 30.58
N ILE A 69 13.29 -7.21 29.32
CA ILE A 69 12.24 -6.30 28.86
C ILE A 69 10.94 -7.08 28.67
N LYS A 70 9.92 -6.76 29.46
CA LYS A 70 8.54 -7.12 29.13
C LYS A 70 8.08 -6.14 28.05
N LEU A 71 7.77 -6.63 26.85
CA LEU A 71 6.95 -5.85 25.92
C LEU A 71 5.59 -5.64 26.57
N SER A 72 5.26 -4.40 26.90
CA SER A 72 3.89 -3.98 27.20
C SER A 72 3.06 -3.83 25.93
N ASP A 73 3.73 -3.47 24.84
CA ASP A 73 3.11 -3.02 23.59
C ASP A 73 3.85 -3.57 22.36
N VAL A 74 3.17 -3.53 21.21
CA VAL A 74 3.75 -3.85 19.90
C VAL A 74 4.94 -2.91 19.62
N PRO A 75 6.08 -3.42 19.10
CA PRO A 75 7.22 -2.60 18.72
C PRO A 75 6.84 -1.41 17.83
N PHE A 76 7.47 -0.25 18.07
CA PHE A 76 7.20 0.97 17.31
C PHE A 76 7.33 0.75 15.80
N ASP A 77 8.39 0.08 15.36
CA ASP A 77 8.63 -0.23 13.94
C ASP A 77 7.43 -0.92 13.29
N LEU A 78 6.86 -1.94 13.93
CA LEU A 78 5.69 -2.65 13.41
C LEU A 78 4.42 -1.79 13.49
N ARG A 79 4.23 -1.09 14.59
CA ARG A 79 3.06 -0.21 14.79
C ARG A 79 3.01 0.89 13.74
N ASP A 80 4.14 1.53 13.48
CA ASP A 80 4.29 2.63 12.54
C ASP A 80 4.22 2.13 11.09
N TYR A 81 5.01 1.10 10.73
CA TYR A 81 5.09 0.56 9.37
C TYR A 81 3.75 0.04 8.85
N PHE A 82 2.97 -0.63 9.70
CA PHE A 82 1.64 -1.12 9.34
C PHE A 82 0.52 -0.12 9.66
N ARG A 83 0.80 1.07 10.22
CA ARG A 83 -0.18 2.09 10.64
C ARG A 83 -1.23 1.60 11.65
N LEU A 84 -0.83 0.73 12.59
CA LEU A 84 -1.75 0.04 13.50
C LEU A 84 -2.53 0.98 14.44
N ASP A 85 -2.17 2.26 14.50
CA ASP A 85 -2.87 3.33 15.18
C ASP A 85 -4.19 3.74 14.50
N MET A 86 -4.39 3.38 13.23
CA MET A 86 -5.59 3.72 12.46
C MET A 86 -6.60 2.56 12.43
N ASN A 87 -7.89 2.84 12.58
CA ASN A 87 -8.95 1.83 12.50
C ASN A 87 -9.43 1.65 11.05
N LEU A 88 -9.14 0.50 10.43
CA LEU A 88 -9.50 0.25 9.03
C LEU A 88 -11.01 0.08 8.85
N SER A 89 -11.68 -0.59 9.78
CA SER A 89 -13.13 -0.80 9.75
C SER A 89 -13.92 0.51 9.71
N ASP A 90 -13.48 1.55 10.42
CA ASP A 90 -14.12 2.86 10.41
C ASP A 90 -13.91 3.58 9.07
N LEU A 91 -12.72 3.46 8.47
CA LEU A 91 -12.46 3.98 7.12
C LEU A 91 -13.32 3.27 6.06
N VAL A 92 -13.41 1.94 6.13
CA VAL A 92 -14.23 1.15 5.23
C VAL A 92 -15.70 1.54 5.36
N LYS A 93 -16.23 1.72 6.57
CA LYS A 93 -17.59 2.24 6.77
C LYS A 93 -17.78 3.61 6.11
N GLU A 94 -16.82 4.53 6.27
CA GLU A 94 -16.90 5.85 5.64
C GLU A 94 -16.94 5.76 4.11
N TRP A 95 -16.10 4.92 3.50
CA TRP A 95 -16.08 4.75 2.05
C TRP A 95 -17.33 4.04 1.54
N SER A 96 -17.85 3.05 2.27
CA SER A 96 -19.09 2.35 1.92
C SER A 96 -20.31 3.27 1.88
N LEU A 97 -20.36 4.32 2.71
CA LEU A 97 -21.42 5.33 2.65
C LEU A 97 -21.42 6.15 1.35
N LYS A 98 -20.27 6.24 0.68
CA LYS A 98 -20.06 7.05 -0.53
C LYS A 98 -20.00 6.21 -1.80
N ASP A 99 -19.56 4.96 -1.69
CA ASP A 99 -19.21 4.09 -2.79
C ASP A 99 -19.88 2.72 -2.67
N GLU A 100 -20.87 2.46 -3.53
CA GLU A 100 -21.56 1.18 -3.62
C GLU A 100 -20.62 -0.01 -3.82
N TRP A 101 -19.46 0.19 -4.47
CA TRP A 101 -18.47 -0.88 -4.61
C TRP A 101 -17.94 -1.31 -3.25
N PHE A 102 -17.58 -0.36 -2.37
CA PHE A 102 -17.14 -0.67 -1.01
C PHE A 102 -18.26 -1.27 -0.17
N GLU A 103 -19.47 -0.73 -0.26
CA GLU A 103 -20.64 -1.26 0.46
C GLU A 103 -20.89 -2.73 0.10
N ASN A 104 -20.96 -3.04 -1.20
CA ASN A 104 -21.21 -4.40 -1.66
C ASN A 104 -20.09 -5.37 -1.24
N ARG A 105 -18.82 -4.94 -1.34
CA ARG A 105 -17.65 -5.78 -1.09
C ARG A 105 -17.39 -6.06 0.38
N PHE A 106 -17.62 -5.07 1.24
CA PHE A 106 -17.31 -5.17 2.67
C PHE A 106 -18.54 -5.42 3.55
N SER A 107 -19.73 -5.51 2.96
CA SER A 107 -20.95 -5.94 3.64
C SER A 107 -20.74 -7.25 4.42
N LYS A 108 -21.50 -7.42 5.52
CA LYS A 108 -21.41 -8.60 6.40
C LYS A 108 -21.68 -9.94 5.69
N ASN A 109 -22.30 -9.90 4.51
CA ASN A 109 -22.64 -11.08 3.72
C ASN A 109 -21.53 -11.49 2.74
N CYS A 110 -20.52 -10.65 2.51
CA CYS A 110 -19.37 -10.96 1.65
C CYS A 110 -18.23 -11.53 2.50
N GLN A 111 -18.25 -12.85 2.71
CA GLN A 111 -17.33 -13.56 3.62
C GLN A 111 -15.89 -13.74 3.10
N MET A 112 -15.59 -13.40 1.85
CA MET A 112 -14.32 -13.80 1.21
C MET A 112 -13.68 -12.71 0.35
N ASP A 113 -13.76 -11.44 0.76
CA ASP A 113 -13.00 -10.43 0.05
C ASP A 113 -11.50 -10.54 0.34
N THR A 114 -10.72 -10.72 -0.73
CA THR A 114 -9.26 -10.91 -0.64
C THR A 114 -8.53 -9.66 -0.15
N ALA A 115 -9.13 -8.48 -0.23
CA ALA A 115 -8.57 -7.22 0.25
C ALA A 115 -9.02 -6.86 1.68
N ARG A 116 -9.83 -7.70 2.34
CA ARG A 116 -10.18 -7.49 3.76
C ARG A 116 -8.91 -7.50 4.61
N GLY A 117 -8.84 -6.55 5.55
CA GLY A 117 -7.65 -6.34 6.39
C GLY A 117 -6.43 -5.75 5.66
N LEU A 118 -6.52 -5.37 4.38
CA LEU A 118 -5.39 -4.78 3.67
C LEU A 118 -5.02 -3.42 4.25
N ARG A 119 -3.79 -3.30 4.74
CA ARG A 119 -3.26 -2.05 5.30
C ARG A 119 -2.38 -1.28 4.31
N LEU A 120 -2.46 0.04 4.38
CA LEU A 120 -1.54 0.94 3.71
C LEU A 120 -0.26 1.03 4.54
N LEU A 121 0.88 0.74 3.92
CA LEU A 121 2.18 0.76 4.59
C LEU A 121 2.69 2.19 4.76
N ARG A 122 3.54 2.38 5.79
CA ARG A 122 4.39 3.56 5.98
C ARG A 122 5.84 3.10 5.81
N GLN A 123 6.32 3.12 4.57
CA GLN A 123 7.65 2.68 4.20
C GLN A 123 8.66 3.82 4.27
N ASP A 124 9.93 3.49 4.49
CA ASP A 124 11.00 4.47 4.42
C ASP A 124 11.04 5.16 3.03
N PRO A 125 11.11 6.51 2.96
CA PRO A 125 11.10 7.23 1.70
C PRO A 125 12.28 6.90 0.78
N GLU A 126 13.47 6.67 1.32
CA GLU A 126 14.66 6.35 0.51
C GLU A 126 14.49 4.95 -0.10
N GLU A 127 14.12 3.97 0.73
CA GLU A 127 13.88 2.59 0.29
C GLU A 127 12.75 2.52 -0.75
N THR A 128 11.67 3.26 -0.53
CA THR A 128 10.51 3.27 -1.43
C THR A 128 10.87 3.90 -2.77
N LEU A 129 11.61 5.02 -2.74
CA LEU A 129 12.11 5.66 -3.93
C LEU A 129 12.94 4.68 -4.78
N PHE A 130 13.96 4.04 -4.19
CA PHE A 130 14.80 3.10 -4.94
C PHE A 130 14.02 1.87 -5.43
N SER A 131 13.07 1.37 -4.64
CA SER A 131 12.21 0.24 -5.02
C SER A 131 11.34 0.55 -6.24
N PHE A 132 10.72 1.73 -6.30
CA PHE A 132 9.89 2.12 -7.44
C PHE A 132 10.71 2.51 -8.68
N ILE A 133 11.87 3.14 -8.51
CA ILE A 133 12.78 3.42 -9.62
C ILE A 133 13.22 2.11 -10.30
N THR A 134 13.57 1.11 -9.49
CA THR A 134 14.05 -0.18 -10.01
C THR A 134 12.92 -1.02 -10.60
N SER A 135 11.71 -0.97 -10.06
CA SER A 135 10.56 -1.74 -10.57
C SER A 135 9.97 -1.20 -11.88
N ALA A 136 9.97 0.12 -12.09
CA ALA A 136 9.44 0.74 -13.30
C ALA A 136 10.33 0.53 -14.54
N ASN A 137 11.58 0.08 -14.40
CA ASN A 137 12.54 0.15 -15.50
C ASN A 137 13.69 -0.88 -15.40
N ASN A 138 13.41 -2.15 -15.71
CA ASN A 138 14.38 -3.27 -15.70
C ASN A 138 15.53 -3.18 -16.75
N ASN A 139 15.87 -1.98 -17.24
CA ASN A 139 16.96 -1.74 -18.20
C ASN A 139 18.04 -0.84 -17.58
N LEU A 140 19.25 -1.40 -17.42
CA LEU A 140 20.41 -0.78 -16.75
C LEU A 140 20.73 0.64 -17.26
N THR A 141 20.64 0.89 -18.56
CA THR A 141 20.99 2.18 -19.19
C THR A 141 20.00 3.30 -18.84
N ARG A 142 18.79 2.94 -18.39
CA ARG A 142 17.70 3.85 -18.03
C ARG A 142 17.62 4.07 -16.52
N ILE A 143 17.97 3.06 -15.72
CA ILE A 143 18.20 3.17 -14.27
C ILE A 143 19.28 4.24 -14.00
N THR A 144 20.37 4.24 -14.77
CA THR A 144 21.42 5.27 -14.67
C THR A 144 20.90 6.69 -14.92
N LYS A 145 19.93 6.88 -15.84
CA LYS A 145 19.32 8.21 -16.08
C LYS A 145 18.43 8.67 -14.92
N LEU A 146 17.73 7.76 -14.24
CA LEU A 146 16.96 8.07 -13.03
C LEU A 146 17.85 8.37 -11.82
N LEU A 147 18.96 7.64 -11.67
CA LEU A 147 19.93 7.84 -10.58
C LEU A 147 20.71 9.16 -10.73
N TYR A 148 21.18 9.52 -11.93
CA TYR A 148 21.85 10.81 -12.16
C TYR A 148 20.91 12.01 -12.01
N PHE A 149 19.60 11.80 -12.11
CA PHE A 149 18.58 12.84 -11.90
C PHE A 149 18.38 13.23 -10.42
N ASN A 150 19.04 12.54 -9.48
CA ASN A 150 19.37 12.88 -8.07
C ASN A 150 18.32 13.65 -7.23
N LEU A 151 18.12 13.19 -5.98
CA LEU A 151 17.32 13.74 -4.85
C LEU A 151 16.83 15.21 -4.93
N SER A 152 17.64 16.15 -5.41
CA SER A 152 17.25 17.54 -5.69
C SER A 152 16.10 17.66 -6.72
N PHE A 153 16.04 16.83 -7.76
CA PHE A 153 14.96 16.86 -8.74
C PHE A 153 13.69 16.21 -8.23
N ILE A 154 13.76 15.22 -7.32
CA ILE A 154 12.58 14.66 -6.66
C ILE A 154 12.06 15.63 -5.60
N CYS A 155 12.95 16.29 -4.85
CA CYS A 155 12.58 17.45 -4.03
C CYS A 155 11.95 18.54 -4.89
N LYS A 156 12.48 18.84 -6.09
CA LYS A 156 11.85 19.75 -7.06
C LYS A 156 10.59 19.16 -7.72
N LEU A 157 10.41 17.85 -7.87
CA LEU A 157 9.17 17.28 -8.41
C LEU A 157 8.05 17.41 -7.37
N ILE A 158 8.39 17.13 -6.12
CA ILE A 158 7.55 17.33 -4.93
C ILE A 158 7.27 18.84 -4.71
N LEU A 159 8.21 19.74 -5.05
CA LEU A 159 8.08 21.19 -4.83
C LEU A 159 7.68 22.05 -6.05
N SER A 160 7.83 21.57 -7.30
CA SER A 160 7.71 22.39 -8.51
C SER A 160 6.84 21.82 -9.63
N ARG A 161 6.33 20.57 -9.58
CA ARG A 161 5.39 19.99 -10.58
C ARG A 161 5.66 20.43 -12.04
N THR A 162 6.92 20.58 -12.46
CA THR A 162 7.23 21.16 -13.77
C THR A 162 7.32 20.10 -14.85
N SER A 163 6.46 20.29 -15.85
CA SER A 163 6.34 19.63 -17.14
C SER A 163 7.65 19.16 -17.77
N ALA A 164 7.75 17.85 -18.04
CA ALA A 164 7.89 17.27 -19.37
C ALA A 164 8.48 15.85 -19.27
N LEU A 165 7.85 14.92 -20.02
CA LEU A 165 8.26 13.56 -20.36
C LEU A 165 7.85 12.44 -19.39
N VAL A 166 7.06 11.53 -19.96
CA VAL A 166 6.61 10.21 -19.50
C VAL A 166 5.43 10.28 -18.52
N GLU A 167 4.43 9.41 -18.70
CA GLU A 167 3.25 9.25 -17.83
C GLU A 167 3.59 8.52 -16.50
N GLU A 168 4.63 7.68 -16.53
CA GLU A 168 5.17 6.90 -15.39
C GLU A 168 5.70 7.69 -14.18
N PRO A 169 6.36 8.86 -14.30
CA PRO A 169 6.95 9.59 -13.17
C PRO A 169 5.88 10.12 -12.19
N PHE A 170 4.69 10.49 -12.69
CA PHE A 170 3.61 11.02 -11.84
C PHE A 170 3.04 9.94 -10.93
N LYS A 171 2.73 8.76 -11.49
CA LYS A 171 2.29 7.60 -10.72
C LYS A 171 3.33 7.22 -9.67
N VAL A 172 4.60 7.13 -10.05
CA VAL A 172 5.68 6.78 -9.10
C VAL A 172 5.79 7.81 -7.98
N ALA A 173 5.76 9.11 -8.31
CA ALA A 173 5.79 10.17 -7.32
C ALA A 173 4.59 10.10 -6.35
N ASP A 174 3.39 9.84 -6.86
CA ASP A 174 2.19 9.69 -6.04
C ASP A 174 2.24 8.44 -5.14
N CYS A 175 2.78 7.32 -5.63
CA CYS A 175 3.01 6.14 -4.80
C CYS A 175 3.98 6.41 -3.65
N ILE A 176 5.08 7.15 -3.90
CA ILE A 176 6.03 7.54 -2.85
C ILE A 176 5.36 8.49 -1.85
N CYS A 177 4.59 9.47 -2.34
CA CYS A 177 3.84 10.38 -1.47
C CYS A 177 2.89 9.63 -0.54
N LEU A 178 2.15 8.67 -1.09
CA LEU A 178 1.15 7.88 -0.40
C LEU A 178 1.77 6.91 0.61
N MET A 179 2.79 6.14 0.19
CA MET A 179 3.34 5.04 0.98
C MET A 179 4.46 5.47 1.93
N SER A 180 5.05 6.66 1.77
CA SER A 180 6.24 7.07 2.54
C SER A 180 6.20 8.49 3.11
N LEU A 181 5.40 9.40 2.56
CA LEU A 181 5.39 10.82 2.97
C LEU A 181 4.09 11.25 3.66
N ASP A 182 3.31 10.28 4.14
CA ASP A 182 2.04 10.50 4.85
C ASP A 182 1.02 11.35 4.08
N LYS A 183 1.04 11.31 2.75
CA LYS A 183 0.03 11.94 1.89
C LYS A 183 -1.09 10.95 1.59
N LEU A 184 -1.87 10.62 2.62
CA LEU A 184 -2.89 9.56 2.58
C LEU A 184 -4.08 9.87 1.65
N ASN A 185 -4.21 11.12 1.22
CA ASN A 185 -5.22 11.59 0.28
C ASN A 185 -4.74 11.60 -1.19
N VAL A 186 -3.49 11.21 -1.46
CA VAL A 186 -2.95 11.11 -2.82
C VAL A 186 -3.43 9.81 -3.47
N VAL A 187 -3.90 9.90 -4.72
CA VAL A 187 -4.45 8.76 -5.48
C VAL A 187 -3.60 8.54 -6.73
N PRO A 188 -2.66 7.58 -6.72
CA PRO A 188 -1.88 7.25 -7.90
C PRO A 188 -2.79 6.68 -9.01
N ILE A 189 -2.75 7.28 -10.20
CA ILE A 189 -3.56 6.83 -11.34
C ILE A 189 -2.75 5.91 -12.25
N ASP A 190 -3.10 4.63 -12.26
CA ASP A 190 -2.65 3.65 -13.23
C ASP A 190 -3.79 3.21 -14.16
N VAL A 191 -3.57 2.16 -14.96
CA VAL A 191 -4.60 1.63 -15.87
C VAL A 191 -5.86 1.14 -15.14
N HIS A 192 -5.73 0.61 -13.92
CA HIS A 192 -6.87 0.13 -13.13
C HIS A 192 -7.64 1.30 -12.52
N MET A 193 -6.94 2.29 -11.98
CA MET A 193 -7.56 3.49 -11.40
C MET A 193 -8.15 4.41 -12.47
N HIS A 194 -7.56 4.47 -13.66
CA HIS A 194 -8.16 5.14 -14.80
C HIS A 194 -9.51 4.49 -15.19
N ARG A 195 -9.60 3.16 -15.12
CA ARG A 195 -10.87 2.45 -15.31
C ARG A 195 -11.88 2.75 -14.20
N VAL A 196 -11.46 2.80 -12.93
CA VAL A 196 -12.34 3.27 -11.83
C VAL A 196 -12.91 4.64 -12.16
N ALA A 197 -12.04 5.57 -12.54
CA ALA A 197 -12.43 6.95 -12.79
C ALA A 197 -13.52 7.04 -13.87
N ARG A 198 -13.41 6.22 -14.92
CA ARG A 198 -14.44 6.09 -15.95
C ARG A 198 -15.75 5.49 -15.41
N GLU A 199 -15.67 4.44 -14.61
CA GLU A 199 -16.84 3.81 -13.96
C GLU A 199 -17.54 4.77 -13.00
N LYS A 200 -16.81 5.70 -12.37
CA LYS A 200 -17.33 6.79 -11.54
C LYS A 200 -17.81 8.01 -12.32
N GLY A 201 -17.73 7.98 -13.66
CA GLY A 201 -18.21 9.07 -14.52
C GLY A 201 -17.33 10.32 -14.54
N ILE A 202 -16.05 10.22 -14.17
CA ILE A 202 -15.12 11.36 -14.24
C ILE A 202 -14.86 11.69 -15.73
N PRO A 203 -15.23 12.90 -16.21
CA PRO A 203 -15.19 13.24 -17.64
C PRO A 203 -13.80 13.03 -18.27
N GLU A 204 -12.75 13.44 -17.57
CA GLU A 204 -11.35 13.37 -18.00
C GLU A 204 -10.85 11.94 -18.22
N ALA A 205 -11.49 10.94 -17.61
CA ALA A 205 -11.16 9.52 -17.80
C ALA A 205 -11.77 8.90 -19.08
N SER A 206 -12.56 9.69 -19.82
CA SER A 206 -13.14 9.28 -21.11
C SER A 206 -12.12 9.31 -22.24
N CYS A 207 -11.06 10.12 -22.10
CA CYS A 207 -9.98 10.20 -23.07
C CYS A 207 -9.16 8.91 -23.12
N LYS A 208 -8.73 8.49 -24.31
CA LYS A 208 -7.90 7.28 -24.47
C LYS A 208 -6.47 7.45 -23.95
N ASN A 209 -5.90 8.64 -24.08
CA ASN A 209 -4.52 8.95 -23.68
C ASN A 209 -4.51 9.88 -22.47
N MET A 210 -3.57 9.66 -21.56
CA MET A 210 -3.44 10.44 -20.34
C MET A 210 -2.54 11.66 -20.57
N THR A 211 -3.04 12.85 -20.27
CA THR A 211 -2.21 14.05 -20.15
C THR A 211 -1.91 14.34 -18.69
N THR A 212 -0.88 15.14 -18.38
CA THR A 212 -0.62 15.59 -17.01
C THR A 212 -1.85 16.26 -16.38
N LYS A 213 -2.55 17.10 -17.16
CA LYS A 213 -3.75 17.79 -16.69
C LYS A 213 -4.90 16.82 -16.40
N SER A 214 -5.16 15.85 -17.28
CA SER A 214 -6.21 14.85 -17.04
C SER A 214 -5.86 13.95 -15.86
N TYR A 215 -4.58 13.58 -15.69
CA TYR A 215 -4.10 12.82 -14.54
C TYR A 215 -4.42 13.55 -13.23
N ASP A 216 -4.02 14.83 -13.11
CA ASP A 216 -4.23 15.64 -11.92
C ASP A 216 -5.72 15.77 -11.59
N ILE A 217 -6.57 16.01 -12.60
CA ILE A 217 -8.02 16.15 -12.40
C ILE A 217 -8.62 14.82 -11.93
N ILE A 218 -8.22 13.69 -12.51
CA ILE A 218 -8.72 12.37 -12.12
C ILE A 218 -8.29 12.04 -10.69
N SER A 219 -7.01 12.21 -10.36
CA SER A 219 -6.47 11.98 -9.01
C SER A 219 -7.18 12.84 -7.98
N LYS A 220 -7.36 14.13 -8.26
CA LYS A 220 -8.08 15.06 -7.39
C LYS A 220 -9.55 14.68 -7.23
N SER A 221 -10.23 14.31 -8.30
CA SER A 221 -11.65 13.92 -8.26
C SER A 221 -11.87 12.66 -7.41
N LEU A 222 -11.00 11.65 -7.53
CA LEU A 222 -11.05 10.45 -6.68
C LEU A 222 -10.65 10.75 -5.23
N SER A 223 -9.70 11.66 -5.02
CA SER A 223 -9.33 12.14 -3.69
C SER A 223 -10.50 12.82 -2.99
N ASP A 224 -11.22 13.71 -3.68
CA ASP A 224 -12.40 14.40 -3.14
C ASP A 224 -13.56 13.43 -2.87
N PHE A 225 -13.69 12.39 -3.68
CA PHE A 225 -14.71 11.37 -3.53
C PHE A 225 -14.53 10.53 -2.26
N TRP A 226 -13.32 9.98 -2.01
CA TRP A 226 -13.07 9.14 -0.82
C TRP A 226 -12.53 9.88 0.40
N GLY A 227 -12.12 11.15 0.26
CA GLY A 227 -11.68 12.01 1.35
C GLY A 227 -10.22 11.81 1.78
N ASN A 228 -9.94 12.08 3.06
CA ASN A 228 -8.58 12.20 3.59
C ASN A 228 -7.70 10.94 3.48
N TYR A 229 -8.34 9.78 3.29
CA TYR A 229 -7.68 8.48 3.20
C TYR A 229 -7.92 7.80 1.83
N SER A 230 -8.23 8.59 0.80
CA SER A 230 -8.52 8.11 -0.55
C SER A 230 -7.42 7.24 -1.15
N GLY A 231 -6.16 7.45 -0.79
CA GLY A 231 -5.05 6.61 -1.25
C GLY A 231 -5.10 5.19 -0.65
N TRP A 232 -5.63 5.03 0.55
CA TRP A 232 -5.87 3.71 1.13
C TRP A 232 -7.04 3.01 0.42
N ALA A 233 -8.13 3.72 0.14
CA ALA A 233 -9.23 3.21 -0.69
C ALA A 233 -8.73 2.77 -2.08
N GLN A 234 -7.88 3.58 -2.71
CA GLN A 234 -7.22 3.28 -3.97
C GLN A 234 -6.40 1.98 -3.88
N THR A 235 -5.65 1.79 -2.80
CA THR A 235 -4.80 0.60 -2.60
C THR A 235 -5.63 -0.67 -2.54
N ILE A 236 -6.76 -0.64 -1.83
CA ILE A 236 -7.73 -1.75 -1.75
C ILE A 236 -8.25 -2.07 -3.16
N LEU A 237 -8.79 -1.06 -3.87
CA LEU A 237 -9.34 -1.24 -5.23
C LEU A 237 -8.32 -1.77 -6.24
N PHE A 238 -7.09 -1.27 -6.17
CA PHE A 238 -5.99 -1.72 -7.03
C PHE A 238 -5.68 -3.20 -6.78
N TYR A 239 -5.47 -3.58 -5.52
CA TYR A 239 -5.17 -4.98 -5.17
C TYR A 239 -6.28 -5.93 -5.59
N THR A 240 -7.54 -5.56 -5.30
CA THR A 240 -8.69 -6.37 -5.67
C THR A 240 -8.76 -6.60 -7.18
N ARG A 241 -8.58 -5.56 -8.00
CA ARG A 241 -8.58 -5.71 -9.46
C ARG A 241 -7.39 -6.50 -9.98
N MET A 242 -6.23 -6.38 -9.35
CA MET A 242 -5.08 -7.23 -9.69
C MET A 242 -5.40 -8.70 -9.43
N MET A 243 -6.06 -9.03 -8.32
CA MET A 243 -6.44 -10.41 -8.01
C MET A 243 -7.48 -10.95 -9.01
N GLU A 244 -8.47 -10.15 -9.41
CA GLU A 244 -9.47 -10.53 -10.42
C GLU A 244 -8.89 -10.73 -11.81
N SER A 245 -7.79 -10.03 -12.13
CA SER A 245 -7.13 -10.14 -13.43
C SER A 245 -6.19 -11.34 -13.57
N LYS A 246 -5.81 -11.99 -12.45
CA LYS A 246 -5.01 -13.21 -12.50
C LYS A 246 -5.92 -14.35 -13.00
N PRO A 247 -5.55 -15.08 -14.06
CA PRO A 247 -6.30 -16.26 -14.45
C PRO A 247 -6.32 -17.23 -13.27
N ASN A 248 -7.51 -17.78 -12.95
CA ASN A 248 -7.65 -18.87 -11.97
C ASN A 248 -6.63 -19.96 -12.34
N LYS A 249 -5.57 -20.08 -11.56
CA LYS A 249 -4.59 -21.15 -11.67
C LYS A 249 -5.04 -22.32 -10.80
#